data_AF-A0A4R9Q0E6-F1
#
_entry.id   AF-A0A4R9Q0E6-F1
#
_cell.length_a   1.000
_cell.length_b   1.000
_cell.length_c   1.000
_cell.angle_alpha   90.00
_cell.angle_beta   90.00
_cell.angle_gamma   90.00
#
_symmetry.space_group_name_H-M   'P 1'
#
loop_
_entity.id
_entity.type
_entity.pdbx_description
1 polymer ?
#
loop_
_entity_poly.entity_id
_entity_poly.type
_entity_poly.pdbx_seq_one_letter_code
_entity_poly.pdbx_strand_id
1 'polypeptide(L)'
;CRTAGDCKITFGTGAFLLSVAGNGRPSTGELLPTIAWQMQGAPAVFAIEGGVYDAGAAVEWARKIGLYAENAELDCFEGPSAIRRGLVFVPAFSGLAAPYWDRHAAPLFI
;
A
#
# COMPACT_ATOMS: atom_id res chain seq x y z
N CYS A 1 4.40 -11.94 12.57
CA CYS A 1 5.59 -11.56 11.79
C CYS A 1 6.86 -11.82 12.57
N ARG A 2 7.24 -13.09 12.67
CA ARG A 2 8.49 -13.57 13.28
C ARG A 2 9.20 -14.61 12.41
N THR A 3 8.47 -15.31 11.55
CA THR A 3 8.99 -16.36 10.68
C THR A 3 8.99 -15.94 9.21
N ALA A 4 9.88 -16.52 8.40
CA ALA A 4 9.93 -16.27 6.97
C ALA A 4 8.58 -16.60 6.31
N GLY A 5 8.10 -15.72 5.44
CA GLY A 5 6.76 -15.77 4.85
C GLY A 5 5.68 -15.05 5.64
N ASP A 6 5.92 -14.66 6.91
CA ASP A 6 4.97 -13.82 7.62
C ASP A 6 4.88 -12.44 6.97
N CYS A 7 3.66 -12.01 6.66
CA CYS A 7 3.37 -10.71 6.07
C CYS A 7 2.60 -9.83 7.05
N LYS A 8 2.87 -8.52 7.01
CA LYS A 8 1.96 -7.49 7.54
C LYS A 8 1.78 -6.39 6.52
N ILE A 9 0.67 -5.68 6.63
CA ILE A 9 0.44 -4.41 5.95
C ILE A 9 -0.01 -3.37 6.99
N THR A 10 0.44 -2.13 6.83
CA THR A 10 -0.02 -1.01 7.65
C THR A 10 -0.70 0.00 6.73
N PHE A 11 -1.95 0.34 7.04
CA PHE A 11 -2.72 1.37 6.35
C PHE A 11 -2.63 2.68 7.13
N GLY A 12 -2.19 3.73 6.44
CA GLY A 12 -2.15 5.12 6.92
C GLY A 12 -2.31 6.06 5.73
N THR A 13 -1.56 7.16 5.67
CA THR A 13 -1.53 8.05 4.49
C THR A 13 -1.26 7.26 3.19
N GLY A 14 -0.24 6.40 3.22
CA GLY A 14 -0.02 5.32 2.26
C GLY A 14 -0.29 3.95 2.89
N ALA A 15 -0.06 2.87 2.15
CA ALA A 15 -0.13 1.52 2.68
C ALA A 15 1.12 0.72 2.34
N PHE A 16 1.77 0.15 3.34
CA PHE A 16 3.07 -0.52 3.20
C PHE A 16 3.03 -1.93 3.76
N LEU A 17 3.35 -2.88 2.90
CA LEU A 17 3.50 -4.29 3.20
C LEU A 17 4.96 -4.65 3.45
N LEU A 18 5.19 -5.48 4.46
CA LEU A 18 6.46 -6.14 4.71
C LEU A 18 6.24 -7.64 4.85
N SER A 19 7.04 -8.43 4.14
CA SER A 19 7.11 -9.89 4.26
C SER A 19 8.47 -10.30 4.79
N VAL A 20 8.53 -11.05 5.89
CA VAL A 20 9.79 -11.55 6.44
C VAL A 20 10.45 -12.52 5.47
N ALA A 21 11.72 -12.32 5.14
CA ALA A 21 12.49 -13.15 4.20
C ALA A 21 13.51 -14.08 4.88
N GLY A 22 13.79 -13.87 6.17
CA GLY A 22 14.77 -14.65 6.91
C GLY A 22 16.19 -14.10 6.77
N ASN A 23 17.19 -14.98 6.79
CA ASN A 23 18.59 -14.59 6.76
C ASN A 23 19.08 -14.41 5.32
N GLY A 24 19.84 -13.34 5.08
CA GLY A 24 20.36 -13.00 3.75
C GLY A 24 19.42 -12.10 2.95
N ARG A 25 20.01 -11.27 2.10
CA ARG A 25 19.26 -10.31 1.28
C ARG A 25 18.42 -11.04 0.23
N PRO A 26 17.08 -10.88 0.19
CA PRO A 26 16.22 -11.55 -0.78
C PRO A 26 16.34 -10.96 -2.18
N SER A 27 16.02 -11.75 -3.19
CA SER A 27 15.66 -11.26 -4.53
C SER A 27 14.19 -10.84 -4.53
N THR A 28 13.87 -9.67 -5.09
CA THR A 28 12.57 -9.02 -4.86
C THR A 28 11.86 -8.56 -6.14
N GLY A 29 12.45 -8.73 -7.32
CA GLY A 29 11.89 -8.18 -8.57
C GLY A 29 11.71 -6.66 -8.45
N GLU A 30 10.49 -6.18 -8.69
CA GLU A 30 10.11 -4.76 -8.57
C GLU A 30 9.76 -4.32 -7.14
N LEU A 31 9.96 -5.18 -6.13
CA LEU A 31 9.81 -4.83 -4.72
C LEU A 31 11.18 -4.52 -4.09
N LEU A 32 11.19 -3.99 -2.87
CA LEU A 32 12.42 -3.57 -2.19
C LEU A 32 12.90 -4.62 -1.19
N PRO A 33 14.19 -5.02 -1.19
CA PRO A 33 14.78 -5.75 -0.09
C PRO A 33 15.13 -4.76 1.03
N THR A 34 14.68 -5.04 2.25
CA THR A 34 14.92 -4.20 3.43
C THR A 34 15.35 -5.04 4.65
N ILE A 35 15.80 -4.38 5.72
CA ILE A 35 16.06 -5.04 7.01
C ILE A 35 14.76 -5.07 7.80
N ALA A 36 14.31 -6.26 8.20
CA ALA A 36 13.17 -6.41 9.09
C ALA A 36 13.55 -6.05 10.52
N TRP A 37 14.63 -6.66 11.03
CA TRP A 37 15.23 -6.35 12.33
C TRP A 37 16.65 -6.93 12.42
N GLN A 38 17.41 -6.45 13.40
CA GLN A 38 18.67 -7.06 13.81
C GLN A 38 18.76 -7.04 15.33
N MET A 39 18.85 -8.21 15.94
CA MET A 39 19.04 -8.34 17.38
C MET A 39 20.55 -8.36 17.69
N GLN A 40 20.92 -7.89 18.89
CA GLN A 40 22.31 -7.87 19.32
C GLN A 40 22.90 -9.29 19.29
N GLY A 41 24.06 -9.46 18.66
CA GLY A 41 24.74 -10.75 18.53
C GLY A 41 24.13 -11.72 17.51
N ALA A 42 23.06 -11.32 16.80
CA ALA A 42 22.42 -12.13 15.77
C ALA A 42 22.59 -11.51 14.37
N PRO A 43 22.59 -12.32 13.29
CA PRO A 43 22.56 -11.79 11.93
C PRO A 43 21.26 -11.00 11.68
N ALA A 44 21.32 -10.05 10.76
CA ALA A 44 20.14 -9.32 10.33
C ALA A 44 19.11 -10.25 9.67
N VAL A 45 17.85 -10.06 10.02
CA VAL A 45 16.72 -10.67 9.33
C VAL A 45 16.19 -9.67 8.32
N PHE A 46 16.02 -10.11 7.08
CA PHE A 46 15.56 -9.29 5.97
C PHE A 46 14.05 -9.40 5.77
N ALA A 47 13.50 -8.43 5.06
CA ALA A 47 12.14 -8.44 4.55
C ALA A 47 12.09 -7.99 3.09
N ILE A 48 10.98 -8.32 2.44
CA ILE A 48 10.55 -7.77 1.17
C ILE A 48 9.52 -6.69 1.49
N GLU A 49 9.69 -5.51 0.93
CA GLU A 49 8.83 -4.35 1.13
C GLU A 49 8.20 -3.91 -0.18
N GLY A 50 6.92 -3.56 -0.11
CA GLY A 50 6.19 -2.91 -1.19
C GLY A 50 5.07 -2.06 -0.60
N GLY A 51 4.72 -0.97 -1.27
CA GLY A 51 3.65 -0.13 -0.78
C GLY A 51 3.12 0.80 -1.85
N VAL A 52 2.00 1.44 -1.51
CA VAL A 52 1.37 2.51 -2.27
C VAL A 52 1.46 3.81 -1.48
N TYR A 53 1.73 4.92 -2.14
CA TYR A 53 1.87 6.21 -1.48
C TYR A 53 0.53 6.81 -1.04
N ASP A 54 -0.51 6.55 -1.83
CA ASP A 54 -1.82 7.20 -1.69
C ASP A 54 -2.90 6.16 -1.32
N ALA A 55 -3.03 5.87 -0.02
CA ALA A 55 -4.09 5.02 0.52
C ALA A 55 -5.09 5.88 1.32
N GLY A 56 -4.84 6.12 2.61
CA GLY A 56 -5.65 7.04 3.42
C GLY A 56 -5.63 8.48 2.89
N ALA A 57 -4.56 8.89 2.20
CA ALA A 57 -4.53 10.20 1.52
C ALA A 57 -5.61 10.33 0.44
N ALA A 58 -5.92 9.23 -0.26
CA ALA A 58 -6.97 9.21 -1.29
C ALA A 58 -8.36 9.37 -0.67
N VAL A 59 -8.58 8.71 0.46
CA VAL A 59 -9.81 8.82 1.25
C VAL A 59 -9.98 10.26 1.77
N GLU A 60 -8.95 10.84 2.39
CA GLU A 60 -8.97 12.24 2.83
C GLU A 60 -9.15 13.23 1.67
N TRP A 61 -8.57 12.97 0.51
CA TRP A 61 -8.77 13.80 -0.67
C TRP A 61 -10.23 13.77 -1.13
N ALA A 62 -10.85 12.58 -1.18
CA ALA A 62 -12.25 12.41 -1.55
C ALA A 62 -13.18 13.21 -0.61
N ARG A 63 -12.88 13.23 0.69
CA ARG A 63 -13.59 14.07 1.66
C ARG A 63 -13.44 15.55 1.35
N LYS A 64 -12.22 16.01 1.07
CA LYS A 64 -11.91 17.42 0.80
C LYS A 64 -12.60 17.96 -0.44
N ILE A 65 -12.80 17.13 -1.47
CA ILE A 65 -13.54 17.52 -2.68
C ILE A 65 -15.07 17.36 -2.53
N GLY A 66 -15.53 16.89 -1.37
CA GLY A 66 -16.96 16.80 -1.04
C GLY A 66 -17.66 15.54 -1.53
N LEU A 67 -16.93 14.42 -1.76
CA LEU A 67 -17.58 13.15 -2.11
C LEU A 67 -18.31 12.49 -0.93
N TYR A 68 -17.91 12.81 0.29
CA TYR A 68 -18.57 12.40 1.53
C TYR A 68 -18.19 13.39 2.64
N ALA A 69 -18.97 13.44 3.72
CA ALA A 69 -18.74 14.34 4.85
C ALA A 69 -18.12 13.62 6.06
N GLU A 70 -18.61 12.42 6.38
CA GLU A 70 -18.23 11.64 7.55
C GLU A 70 -17.75 10.23 7.19
N ASN A 71 -16.77 9.70 7.93
CA ASN A 71 -16.21 8.37 7.65
C ASN A 71 -17.24 7.24 7.73
N ALA A 72 -18.31 7.41 8.52
CA ALA A 72 -19.39 6.43 8.63
C ALA A 72 -20.12 6.19 7.29
N GLU A 73 -20.07 7.16 6.36
CA GLU A 73 -20.63 7.01 5.01
C GLU A 73 -19.85 6.00 4.16
N LEU A 74 -18.64 5.62 4.57
CA LEU A 74 -17.81 4.63 3.87
C LEU A 74 -18.00 3.20 4.40
N ASP A 75 -18.74 3.01 5.49
CA ASP A 75 -18.90 1.70 6.14
C ASP A 75 -19.76 0.73 5.30
N CYS A 76 -20.72 1.27 4.55
CA CYS A 76 -21.61 0.47 3.71
C CYS A 76 -22.05 1.27 2.47
N PHE A 77 -22.15 0.57 1.33
CA PHE A 77 -22.66 1.12 0.09
C PHE A 77 -23.83 0.27 -0.41
N GLU A 78 -24.90 0.91 -0.86
CA GLU A 78 -26.02 0.22 -1.49
C GLU A 78 -25.74 -0.10 -2.97
N GLY A 79 -26.28 -1.22 -3.45
CA GLY A 79 -26.20 -1.61 -4.85
C GLY A 79 -24.87 -2.29 -5.24
N PRO A 80 -24.62 -2.44 -6.56
CA PRO A 80 -23.41 -3.10 -7.05
C PRO A 80 -22.17 -2.22 -6.82
N SER A 81 -21.04 -2.86 -6.53
CA SER A 81 -19.76 -2.16 -6.33
C SER A 81 -19.35 -1.34 -7.56
N ALA A 82 -18.53 -0.30 -7.34
CA ALA A 82 -18.00 0.55 -8.40
C ALA A 82 -17.33 -0.27 -9.53
N ILE A 83 -16.52 -1.27 -9.16
CA ILE A 83 -15.85 -2.18 -10.10
C ILE A 83 -16.86 -2.92 -10.98
N ARG A 84 -17.98 -3.40 -10.43
CA ARG A 84 -19.03 -4.08 -11.22
C ARG A 84 -19.76 -3.15 -12.19
N ARG A 85 -19.70 -1.84 -11.95
CA ARG A 85 -20.25 -0.78 -12.81
C ARG A 85 -19.23 -0.26 -13.82
N GLY A 86 -18.03 -0.84 -13.86
CA GLY A 86 -16.94 -0.41 -14.74
C GLY A 86 -16.23 0.87 -14.29
N LEU A 87 -16.46 1.31 -13.05
CA LEU A 87 -15.86 2.53 -12.51
C LEU A 87 -14.57 2.22 -11.77
N VAL A 88 -13.50 2.93 -12.10
CA VAL A 88 -12.19 2.80 -11.47
C VAL A 88 -11.63 4.17 -11.10
N PHE A 89 -11.06 4.27 -9.91
CA PHE A 89 -10.25 5.41 -9.50
C PHE A 89 -8.82 4.96 -9.22
N VAL A 90 -7.85 5.58 -9.90
CA VAL A 90 -6.42 5.39 -9.67
C VAL A 90 -5.90 6.61 -8.90
N PRO A 91 -5.63 6.52 -7.59
CA PRO A 91 -5.28 7.67 -6.75
C PRO A 91 -3.79 8.02 -6.82
N ALA A 92 -3.20 8.13 -8.01
CA ALA A 92 -1.76 8.38 -8.18
C ALA A 92 -1.37 9.86 -7.95
N PHE A 93 -1.74 10.45 -6.80
CA PHE A 93 -1.42 11.84 -6.47
C PHE A 93 0.09 12.08 -6.34
N SER A 94 0.80 11.06 -5.86
CA SER A 94 2.25 11.04 -5.67
C SER A 94 2.96 10.14 -6.69
N GLY A 95 2.30 9.82 -7.81
CA GLY A 95 2.71 8.77 -8.74
C GLY A 95 2.38 7.35 -8.27
N LEU A 96 2.79 6.35 -9.05
CA LEU A 96 2.67 4.93 -8.69
C LEU A 96 3.96 4.43 -8.06
N ALA A 97 3.85 3.91 -6.84
CA ALA A 97 4.92 3.24 -6.12
C ALA A 97 5.13 1.80 -6.64
N ALA A 98 5.59 0.89 -5.78
CA ALA A 98 5.72 -0.52 -6.11
C ALA A 98 4.41 -1.11 -6.67
N PRO A 99 4.47 -2.00 -7.68
CA PRO A 99 5.65 -2.46 -8.41
C PRO A 99 5.99 -1.60 -9.65
N TYR A 100 5.34 -0.46 -9.84
CA TYR A 100 5.43 0.32 -11.10
C TYR A 100 6.52 1.37 -11.09
N TRP A 101 6.75 2.03 -9.95
CA TRP A 101 7.76 3.08 -9.77
C TRP A 101 7.65 4.23 -10.80
N ASP A 102 6.43 4.58 -11.19
CA ASP A 102 6.15 5.65 -12.13
C ASP A 102 5.77 6.94 -11.42
N ARG A 103 6.75 7.85 -11.33
CA ARG A 103 6.56 9.18 -10.76
C ARG A 103 5.77 10.16 -11.65
N HIS A 104 5.53 9.80 -12.91
CA HIS A 104 4.78 10.61 -13.86
C HIS A 104 3.29 10.25 -13.91
N ALA A 105 2.91 9.12 -13.33
CA ALA A 105 1.52 8.74 -13.17
C ALA A 105 0.75 9.82 -12.39
N ALA A 106 -0.50 10.04 -12.80
CA ALA A 106 -1.39 11.05 -12.23
C ALA A 106 -2.76 10.43 -11.92
N PRO A 107 -3.56 11.07 -11.05
CA PRO A 107 -4.88 10.56 -10.69
C PRO A 107 -5.81 10.45 -11.91
N LEU A 108 -6.57 9.37 -11.99
CA LEU A 108 -7.49 9.12 -13.11
C LEU A 108 -8.78 8.44 -12.62
N PHE A 109 -9.92 8.94 -13.10
CA PHE A 109 -11.19 8.23 -13.06
C PHE A 109 -11.47 7.64 -14.45
N ILE A 110 -11.87 6.37 -14.49
CA ILE A 110 -12.29 5.62 -15.68
C ILE A 110 -13.71 5.14 -15.46
#